data_AF-A0A7S2BVT5-F1
#
_entry.id   AF-A0A7S2BVT5-F1
#
_cell.length_a   1.000
_cell.length_b   1.000
_cell.length_c   1.000
_cell.angle_alpha   90.00
_cell.angle_beta   90.00
_cell.angle_gamma   90.00
#
_symmetry.space_group_name_H-M   'P 1'
#
loop_
_entity.id
_entity.type
_entity.pdbx_description
1 polymer ?
#
loop_
_entity_poly.entity_id
_entity_poly.type
_entity_poly.pdbx_seq_one_letter_code
_entity_poly.pdbx_strand_id
1 'polypeptide(L)'
;IGRKPLVMASALLMAAALVALALTLSNSESAWASPVTVLCAVSYVAAYGLGLGPVAWLAPAEFIPSDQATAGFALTAMCYWLANLVVTATFLALASVLDAMCFLIPLLVLLPFAAFVLLKVPETRGMAVKHTLATLRT
;
A
#
# COMPACT_ATOMS: atom_id res chain seq x y z
N ILE A 1 11.15 -13.10 -8.78
CA ILE A 1 9.81 -12.83 -8.21
C ILE A 1 9.12 -11.80 -9.10
N GLY A 2 7.91 -12.09 -9.60
CA GLY A 2 7.10 -11.16 -10.39
C GLY A 2 6.63 -9.96 -9.57
N ARG A 3 6.12 -8.90 -10.21
CA ARG A 3 5.61 -7.71 -9.50
C ARG A 3 4.35 -8.04 -8.70
N LYS A 4 3.47 -8.87 -9.25
CA LYS A 4 2.22 -9.27 -8.61
C LYS A 4 2.42 -10.04 -7.29
N PRO A 5 3.19 -11.15 -7.24
CA PRO A 5 3.41 -11.86 -5.98
C PRO A 5 4.16 -11.00 -4.95
N LEU A 6 5.01 -10.07 -5.39
CA LEU A 6 5.71 -9.15 -4.50
C LEU A 6 4.75 -8.15 -3.84
N VAL A 7 3.82 -7.57 -4.61
CA VAL A 7 2.77 -6.68 -4.07
C VAL A 7 1.85 -7.44 -3.11
N MET A 8 1.47 -8.67 -3.44
CA MET A 8 0.62 -9.48 -2.56
C MET A 8 1.31 -9.87 -1.26
N ALA A 9 2.58 -10.30 -1.31
CA ALA A 9 3.35 -10.61 -0.09
C ALA A 9 3.53 -9.37 0.79
N SER A 10 3.85 -8.22 0.19
CA SER A 10 3.94 -6.93 0.87
C SER A 10 2.62 -6.53 1.51
N ALA A 11 1.50 -6.63 0.79
CA ALA A 11 0.17 -6.31 1.31
C ALA A 11 -0.24 -7.21 2.49
N LEU A 12 0.06 -8.50 2.45
CA LEU A 12 -0.21 -9.43 3.56
C LEU A 12 0.59 -9.07 4.81
N LEU A 13 1.89 -8.78 4.65
CA LEU A 13 2.75 -8.39 5.76
C LEU A 13 2.34 -7.04 6.36
N MET A 14 2.00 -6.06 5.51
CA MET A 14 1.46 -4.78 5.96
C MET A 14 0.14 -4.95 6.72
N ALA A 15 -0.76 -5.79 6.21
CA ALA A 15 -2.04 -6.06 6.88
C ALA A 15 -1.84 -6.70 8.25
N ALA A 16 -0.99 -7.71 8.35
CA ALA A 16 -0.64 -8.35 9.62
C ALA A 16 -0.01 -7.34 10.60
N ALA A 17 0.88 -6.48 10.13
CA ALA A 17 1.51 -5.46 10.96
C ALA A 17 0.52 -4.41 11.49
N LEU A 18 -0.46 -3.99 10.67
CA LEU A 18 -1.52 -3.06 11.08
C LEU A 18 -2.44 -3.67 12.15
N VAL A 19 -2.82 -4.94 12.00
CA VAL A 19 -3.59 -5.66 13.03
C VAL A 19 -2.78 -5.79 14.31
N ALA A 20 -1.49 -6.14 14.20
CA ALA A 20 -0.61 -6.23 15.37
C ALA A 20 -0.46 -4.88 16.08
N LEU A 21 -0.29 -3.78 15.35
CA LEU A 21 -0.23 -2.42 15.91
C LEU A 21 -1.50 -2.06 16.68
N ALA A 22 -2.68 -2.33 16.11
CA ALA A 22 -3.95 -2.07 16.78
C ALA A 22 -4.05 -2.85 18.10
N LEU A 23 -3.63 -4.13 18.10
CA LEU A 23 -3.65 -4.97 19.29
C LEU A 23 -2.63 -4.54 20.35
N THR A 24 -1.39 -4.23 19.96
CA THR A 24 -0.33 -3.85 20.91
C THR A 24 -0.61 -2.49 21.53
N LEU A 25 -1.11 -1.53 20.76
CA LEU A 25 -1.50 -0.21 21.27
C LEU A 25 -2.72 -0.29 22.21
N SER A 26 -3.66 -1.19 21.94
CA SER A 26 -4.80 -1.45 22.84
C SER A 26 -4.36 -2.05 24.18
N ASN A 27 -3.17 -2.67 24.25
CA ASN A 27 -2.60 -3.27 25.46
C ASN A 27 -1.40 -2.46 25.98
N SER A 28 -1.37 -1.15 25.71
CA SER A 28 -0.22 -0.27 25.98
C SER A 28 0.19 -0.20 27.46
N GLU A 29 -0.68 -0.58 28.41
CA GLU A 29 -0.34 -0.68 29.84
C GLU A 29 0.65 -1.81 30.15
N SER A 30 0.78 -2.80 29.25
CA SER A 30 1.71 -3.91 29.43
C SER A 30 3.13 -3.51 29.05
N ALA A 31 4.11 -3.82 29.91
CA ALA A 31 5.52 -3.50 29.68
C ALA A 31 6.10 -4.10 28.37
N TRP A 32 5.56 -5.23 27.91
CA TRP A 32 5.97 -5.86 26.65
C TRP A 32 5.39 -5.17 25.41
N ALA A 33 4.31 -4.39 25.54
CA ALA A 33 3.57 -3.84 24.40
C ALA A 33 4.35 -2.73 23.67
N SER A 34 5.12 -1.91 24.39
CA SER A 34 5.93 -0.83 23.82
C SER A 34 7.00 -1.32 22.82
N PRO A 35 7.93 -2.22 23.19
CA PRO A 35 8.94 -2.71 22.24
C PRO A 35 8.33 -3.48 21.06
N VAL A 36 7.24 -4.22 21.29
CA VAL A 36 6.54 -4.95 20.22
C VAL A 36 5.84 -4.00 19.25
N THR A 37 5.24 -2.92 19.74
CA THR A 37 4.63 -1.87 18.88
C THR A 37 5.67 -1.26 17.94
N VAL A 38 6.87 -0.95 18.44
CA VAL A 38 7.97 -0.42 17.61
C VAL A 38 8.36 -1.45 16.54
N LEU A 39 8.50 -2.73 16.91
CA LEU A 39 8.81 -3.78 15.96
C LEU A 39 7.74 -3.89 14.86
N CYS A 40 6.45 -3.86 15.22
CA CYS A 40 5.35 -3.90 14.27
C CYS A 40 5.36 -2.70 13.32
N ALA A 41 5.65 -1.49 13.82
CA ALA A 41 5.78 -0.29 12.99
C ALA A 41 6.94 -0.41 11.99
N VAL A 42 8.10 -0.90 12.43
CA VAL A 42 9.25 -1.15 11.54
C VAL A 42 8.92 -2.22 10.51
N SER A 43 8.27 -3.32 10.91
CA SER A 43 7.83 -4.37 9.98
C SER A 43 6.85 -3.84 8.93
N TYR A 44 5.92 -2.95 9.30
CA TYR A 44 5.02 -2.30 8.36
C TYR A 44 5.79 -1.49 7.30
N VAL A 45 6.74 -0.64 7.74
CA VAL A 45 7.55 0.18 6.83
C VAL A 45 8.43 -0.68 5.93
N ALA A 46 9.06 -1.71 6.49
CA ALA A 46 9.88 -2.66 5.72
C ALA A 46 9.05 -3.41 4.67
N ALA A 47 7.87 -3.91 5.05
CA ALA A 47 6.97 -4.59 4.13
C ALA A 47 6.54 -3.67 2.97
N TYR A 48 6.21 -2.41 3.26
CA TYR A 48 5.92 -1.41 2.23
C TYR A 48 7.11 -1.19 1.29
N GLY A 49 8.30 -0.99 1.85
CA GLY A 49 9.53 -0.73 1.09
C GLY A 49 9.99 -1.90 0.20
N LEU A 50 9.65 -3.14 0.55
CA LEU A 50 10.04 -4.33 -0.22
C LEU A 50 9.13 -4.63 -1.41
N GLY A 51 7.91 -4.09 -1.46
CA GLY A 51 6.95 -4.44 -2.50
C GLY A 51 6.11 -3.26 -2.97
N LEU A 52 5.08 -2.91 -2.20
CA LEU A 52 4.07 -1.96 -2.64
C LEU A 52 4.66 -0.58 -2.97
N GLY A 53 5.64 -0.10 -2.19
CA GLY A 53 6.33 1.16 -2.41
C GLY A 53 7.02 1.24 -3.78
N PRO A 54 8.08 0.45 -4.04
CA PRO A 54 8.80 0.49 -5.32
C PRO A 54 7.92 0.14 -6.51
N VAL A 55 7.02 -0.85 -6.37
CA VAL A 55 6.17 -1.28 -7.47
C VAL A 55 5.16 -0.20 -7.86
N ALA A 56 4.58 0.52 -6.90
CA ALA A 56 3.65 1.62 -7.19
C ALA A 56 4.31 2.76 -7.96
N TRP A 57 5.56 3.12 -7.62
CA TRP A 57 6.31 4.16 -8.34
C TRP A 57 6.77 3.73 -9.74
N LEU A 58 6.98 2.43 -9.95
CA LEU A 58 7.34 1.88 -11.25
C LEU A 58 6.14 1.53 -12.14
N ALA A 59 4.93 1.48 -11.58
CA ALA A 59 3.71 1.09 -12.30
C ALA A 59 3.35 2.05 -13.46
N PRO A 60 3.39 3.39 -13.29
CA PRO A 60 3.07 4.30 -14.39
C PRO A 60 3.92 4.06 -15.65
N ALA A 61 5.21 3.73 -15.50
CA ALA A 61 6.08 3.41 -16.63
C ALA A 61 5.64 2.16 -17.42
N GLU A 62 4.87 1.26 -16.81
CA GLU A 62 4.40 0.02 -17.43
C GLU A 62 2.99 0.12 -18.00
N PHE A 63 2.16 1.01 -17.45
CA PHE A 63 0.76 1.16 -17.82
C PHE A 63 0.48 2.39 -18.68
N ILE A 64 1.42 3.34 -18.78
CA ILE A 64 1.22 4.59 -19.49
C ILE A 64 2.07 4.60 -20.77
N PRO A 65 1.46 4.83 -21.94
CA PRO A 65 2.17 5.02 -23.19
C PRO A 65 3.26 6.10 -23.09
N SER A 66 4.38 5.92 -23.80
CA SER A 66 5.54 6.83 -23.72
C SER A 66 5.22 8.27 -24.13
N ASP A 67 4.25 8.47 -25.02
CA ASP A 67 3.76 9.78 -25.46
C ASP A 67 2.97 10.53 -24.38
N GLN A 68 2.43 9.82 -23.37
CA GLN A 68 1.64 10.39 -22.28
C GLN A 68 2.31 10.24 -20.91
N ALA A 69 3.52 9.67 -20.85
CA ALA A 69 4.21 9.32 -19.63
C ALA A 69 4.31 10.51 -18.66
N THR A 70 4.74 11.68 -19.13
CA THR A 70 4.90 12.89 -18.29
C THR A 70 3.59 13.28 -17.60
N ALA A 71 2.49 13.36 -18.34
CA ALA A 71 1.18 13.71 -17.79
C ALA A 71 0.66 12.63 -16.82
N GLY A 72 0.87 11.36 -17.18
CA GLY A 72 0.49 10.22 -16.35
C GLY A 72 1.24 10.13 -15.02
N PHE A 73 2.55 10.39 -15.04
CA PHE A 73 3.37 10.48 -13.82
C PHE A 73 2.95 11.66 -12.95
N ALA A 74 2.70 12.83 -13.55
CA ALA A 74 2.23 14.02 -12.82
C ALA A 74 0.89 13.76 -12.11
N LEU A 75 -0.08 13.14 -12.80
CA LEU A 75 -1.36 12.78 -12.23
C LEU A 75 -1.22 11.75 -11.10
N THR A 76 -0.39 10.73 -11.29
CA THR A 76 -0.11 9.72 -10.25
C THR A 76 0.47 10.36 -9.00
N ALA A 77 1.47 11.25 -9.17
CA ALA A 77 2.07 11.97 -8.06
C ALA A 77 1.06 12.89 -7.36
N MET A 78 0.22 13.59 -8.11
CA MET A 78 -0.82 14.46 -7.55
C MET A 78 -1.83 13.65 -6.71
N CYS A 79 -2.32 12.52 -7.23
CA CYS A 79 -3.21 11.63 -6.49
C CYS A 79 -2.55 11.09 -5.21
N TYR A 80 -1.26 10.72 -5.29
CA TYR A 80 -0.50 10.26 -4.13
C TYR A 80 -0.38 11.33 -3.04
N TRP A 81 0.00 12.56 -3.40
CA TRP A 81 0.12 13.66 -2.45
C TRP A 81 -1.23 14.09 -1.87
N LEU A 82 -2.29 14.10 -2.67
CA LEU A 82 -3.65 14.39 -2.19
C LEU A 82 -4.12 13.33 -1.19
N ALA A 83 -3.91 12.04 -1.48
CA ALA A 83 -4.23 10.97 -0.55
C ALA A 83 -3.43 11.10 0.76
N ASN A 84 -2.14 11.43 0.67
CA ASN A 84 -1.30 11.67 1.84
C ASN A 84 -1.79 12.85 2.69
N LEU A 85 -2.20 13.95 2.05
CA LEU A 85 -2.79 15.11 2.73
C LEU A 85 -4.06 14.72 3.48
N VAL A 86 -4.97 13.97 2.84
CA VAL A 86 -6.22 13.52 3.45
C VAL A 86 -5.95 12.65 4.67
N VAL A 87 -5.08 11.64 4.54
CA VAL A 87 -4.74 10.74 5.65
C VAL A 87 -4.11 11.54 6.80
N THR A 88 -3.15 12.40 6.51
CA THR A 88 -2.45 13.19 7.54
C THR A 88 -3.40 14.16 8.26
N ALA A 89 -4.26 14.85 7.52
CA ALA A 89 -5.22 15.80 8.09
C ALA A 89 -6.31 15.12 8.93
N THR A 90 -6.70 13.89 8.57
CA THR A 90 -7.79 13.16 9.25
C THR A 90 -7.31 12.23 10.36
N PHE A 91 -6.03 11.82 10.35
CA PHE A 91 -5.52 10.79 11.25
C PHE A 91 -5.72 11.13 12.73
N LEU A 92 -5.39 12.35 13.18
CA LEU A 92 -5.53 12.72 14.58
C LEU A 92 -7.00 12.74 15.05
N ALA A 93 -7.91 13.19 14.18
CA ALA A 93 -9.35 13.17 14.46
C ALA A 93 -9.92 11.76 14.51
N LEU A 94 -9.43 10.85 13.66
CA LEU A 94 -9.82 9.44 13.70
C LEU A 94 -9.24 8.74 14.93
N ALA A 95 -7.99 9.03 15.28
CA ALA A 95 -7.33 8.48 16.46
C ALA A 95 -7.99 8.93 17.76
N SER A 96 -8.52 10.15 17.85
CA SER A 96 -9.24 10.60 19.06
C SER A 96 -10.59 9.91 19.29
N VAL A 97 -11.22 9.39 18.22
CA VAL A 97 -12.51 8.70 18.29
C VAL A 97 -12.35 7.19 18.38
N LEU A 98 -11.36 6.62 17.68
CA LEU A 98 -11.18 5.18 17.52
C LEU A 98 -9.99 4.62 18.30
N ASP A 99 -9.19 5.49 18.94
CA ASP A 99 -7.99 5.12 19.69
C ASP A 99 -7.09 4.18 18.86
N ALA A 100 -6.61 3.07 19.41
CA ALA A 100 -5.77 2.10 18.71
C ALA A 100 -6.42 1.48 17.45
N MET A 101 -7.76 1.48 17.36
CA MET A 101 -8.47 0.90 16.21
C MET A 101 -8.32 1.74 14.93
N CYS A 102 -7.84 2.99 15.03
CA CYS A 102 -7.60 3.82 13.84
C CYS A 102 -6.57 3.20 12.88
N PHE A 103 -5.66 2.34 13.38
CA PHE A 103 -4.68 1.61 12.57
C PHE A 103 -5.29 0.50 11.70
N LEU A 104 -6.58 0.15 11.90
CA LEU A 104 -7.29 -0.79 11.03
C LEU A 104 -7.91 -0.11 9.80
N ILE A 105 -8.11 1.21 9.83
CA ILE A 105 -8.70 1.96 8.71
C ILE A 105 -7.94 1.75 7.39
N PRO A 106 -6.60 1.76 7.34
CA PRO A 106 -5.87 1.49 6.10
C PRO A 106 -6.17 0.12 5.47
N LEU A 107 -6.63 -0.87 6.25
CA LEU A 107 -7.04 -2.17 5.71
C LEU A 107 -8.24 -2.07 4.79
N LEU A 108 -9.13 -1.10 5.03
CA LEU A 108 -10.31 -0.85 4.18
C LEU A 108 -9.91 -0.39 2.77
N VAL A 109 -8.69 0.11 2.59
CA VAL A 109 -8.14 0.49 1.28
C VAL A 109 -7.19 -0.60 0.76
N LEU A 110 -6.34 -1.14 1.64
CA LEU A 110 -5.32 -2.12 1.28
C LEU A 110 -5.92 -3.44 0.78
N LEU A 111 -6.96 -3.97 1.43
CA LEU A 111 -7.54 -5.26 1.04
C LEU A 111 -8.29 -5.19 -0.30
N PRO A 112 -9.15 -4.18 -0.57
CA PRO A 112 -9.73 -4.02 -1.91
C PRO A 112 -8.68 -3.77 -2.98
N PHE A 113 -7.62 -3.00 -2.69
CA PHE A 113 -6.51 -2.80 -3.62
C PHE A 113 -5.80 -4.13 -3.93
N ALA A 114 -5.46 -4.93 -2.91
CA ALA A 114 -4.83 -6.23 -3.09
C ALA A 114 -5.72 -7.18 -3.90
N ALA A 115 -7.03 -7.18 -3.65
CA ALA A 115 -8.00 -7.94 -4.44
C ALA A 115 -8.05 -7.47 -5.91
N PHE A 116 -8.04 -6.16 -6.15
CA PHE A 116 -7.97 -5.59 -7.50
C PHE A 116 -6.69 -6.02 -8.22
N VAL A 117 -5.53 -5.94 -7.57
CA VAL A 117 -4.25 -6.40 -8.14
C VAL A 117 -4.30 -7.90 -8.44
N LEU A 118 -4.88 -8.70 -7.54
CA LEU A 118 -5.00 -10.13 -7.74
C LEU A 118 -5.90 -10.50 -8.92
N LEU A 119 -7.02 -9.82 -9.10
CA LEU A 119 -8.05 -10.17 -10.09
C LEU A 119 -7.89 -9.48 -11.44
N LYS A 120 -7.39 -8.24 -11.47
CA LYS A 120 -7.42 -7.37 -12.66
C LYS A 120 -6.04 -7.02 -13.20
N VAL A 121 -4.98 -7.08 -12.39
CA VAL A 121 -3.64 -6.71 -12.86
C VAL A 121 -2.90 -7.96 -13.36
N PRO A 122 -2.54 -8.02 -14.66
CA PRO A 122 -1.69 -9.09 -15.19
C PRO A 122 -0.26 -8.94 -14.67
N GLU A 123 0.52 -10.03 -14.68
CA GLU A 123 1.93 -9.96 -14.32
C GLU A 123 2.70 -9.19 -15.40
N THR A 124 3.30 -8.06 -15.03
CA THR A 124 3.99 -7.15 -15.97
C THR A 124 5.46 -7.46 -16.16
N ARG A 125 6.06 -8.34 -15.33
CA ARG A 125 7.49 -8.68 -15.41
C ARG A 125 7.83 -9.28 -16.78
N GLY A 126 8.65 -8.56 -17.55
CA GLY A 126 9.17 -9.01 -18.84
C GLY A 126 8.22 -8.82 -20.03
N MET A 127 7.08 -8.14 -19.83
CA MET A 127 6.18 -7.78 -20.93
C MET A 127 6.53 -6.40 -21.49
N ALA A 128 6.47 -6.25 -22.82
CA ALA A 128 6.51 -4.92 -23.43
C ALA A 128 5.22 -4.15 -23.09
N VAL A 129 5.32 -2.84 -22.83
CA VAL A 129 4.19 -1.95 -22.47
C VAL A 129 2.99 -2.10 -23.41
N LYS A 130 3.23 -2.24 -24.72
CA LYS A 130 2.18 -2.47 -25.73
C LYS A 130 1.38 -3.76 -25.48
N HIS A 131 2.03 -4.81 -24.99
CA HIS A 131 1.37 -6.08 -24.69
C HIS A 131 0.57 -6.01 -23.39
N THR A 132 1.10 -5.35 -22.36
CA THR A 132 0.36 -5.07 -21.11
C THR A 132 -0.95 -4.31 -21.38
N LEU A 133 -0.88 -3.28 -22.23
CA LEU A 133 -2.03 -2.48 -22.62
C LEU A 133 -3.06 -3.26 -23.46
N ALA A 134 -2.62 -4.22 -24.28
CA ALA A 134 -3.51 -5.07 -25.06
C ALA A 134 -4.29 -6.04 -24.15
N THR A 135 -3.63 -6.64 -23.16
CA THR A 135 -4.24 -7.57 -22.20
C THR A 135 -5.23 -6.89 -21.25
N LEU A 136 -5.06 -5.59 -20.96
CA LEU A 136 -6.00 -4.83 -20.13
C LEU A 136 -7.30 -4.43 -20.86
N ARG A 137 -7.34 -4.53 -22.20
CA ARG A 137 -8.51 -4.15 -23.02
C ARG A 137 -9.45 -5.32 -23.33
N THR A 138 -9.06 -6.55 -23.02
CA THR A 138 -9.83 -7.79 -23.16
C THR A 138 -10.40 -8.22 -21.83
#